data_AF-A0A971Q2A0-F1
#
_entry.id   AF-A0A971Q2A0-F1
#
_cell.length_a   1.000
_cell.length_b   1.000
_cell.length_c   1.000
_cell.angle_alpha   90.00
_cell.angle_beta   90.00
_cell.angle_gamma   90.00
#
_symmetry.space_group_name_H-M   'P 1'
#
loop_
_entity.id
_entity.type
_entity.pdbx_description
1 polymer ?
#
loop_
_entity_poly.entity_id
_entity_poly.type
_entity_poly.pdbx_seq_one_letter_code
_entity_poly.pdbx_strand_id
1 'polypeptide(L)'
;MQEHQTTLETLVSTLQELRELHEQLLLAARNKQKYMRSGEIDSLESWSAREQFLIERIGETDARRRETAEALAEGLGKDEPVTLRTLAESLAEPDRSRLLALAGAIRSLADQVYQVNRINDAVTREILQCFAQMQRNVAAAQGDIGLYDGRGQRRVTPTLNILDAVG
;
A
#
# COMPACT_ATOMS: atom_id res chain seq x y z
N MET A 1 -2.51 41.09 -7.43
CA MET A 1 -1.26 40.42 -7.85
C MET A 1 -0.55 39.68 -6.72
N GLN A 2 -0.37 40.27 -5.53
CA GLN A 2 0.31 39.58 -4.41
C GLN A 2 -0.43 38.33 -3.88
N GLU A 3 -1.77 38.34 -3.91
CA GLU A 3 -2.58 37.24 -3.37
C GLU A 3 -2.42 35.93 -4.16
N HIS A 4 -2.43 35.97 -5.49
CA HIS A 4 -2.22 34.78 -6.33
C HIS A 4 -0.82 34.19 -6.17
N GLN A 5 0.20 35.02 -5.95
CA GLN A 5 1.56 34.55 -5.73
C GLN A 5 1.68 33.77 -4.41
N THR A 6 1.02 34.25 -3.36
CA THR A 6 1.00 33.58 -2.05
C THR A 6 0.28 32.22 -2.15
N THR A 7 -0.87 32.17 -2.84
CA THR A 7 -1.61 30.92 -3.05
C THR A 7 -0.80 29.91 -3.89
N LEU A 8 -0.08 30.39 -4.90
CA LEU A 8 0.81 29.56 -5.71
C LEU A 8 1.94 28.95 -4.88
N GLU A 9 2.65 29.74 -4.06
CA GLU A 9 3.71 29.21 -3.20
C GLU A 9 3.16 28.21 -2.18
N THR A 10 1.95 28.44 -1.66
CA THR A 10 1.26 27.49 -0.78
C THR A 10 0.98 26.17 -1.49
N LEU A 11 0.49 26.22 -2.73
CA LEU A 11 0.24 25.03 -3.54
C LEU A 11 1.54 24.27 -3.80
N VAL A 12 2.62 24.98 -4.13
CA VAL A 12 3.91 24.35 -4.38
C VAL A 12 4.47 23.70 -3.12
N SER A 13 4.40 24.38 -1.97
CA SER A 13 4.80 23.79 -0.68
C SER A 13 4.01 22.52 -0.39
N THR A 14 2.70 22.53 -0.64
CA THR A 14 1.82 21.36 -0.44
C THR A 14 2.20 20.21 -1.39
N LEU A 15 2.56 20.50 -2.65
CA LEU A 15 3.05 19.49 -3.59
C LEU A 15 4.41 18.92 -3.19
N GLN A 16 5.29 19.74 -2.61
CA GLN A 16 6.57 19.27 -2.08
C GLN A 16 6.37 18.32 -0.89
N GLU A 17 5.48 18.67 0.04
CA GLU A 17 5.09 17.80 1.16
C GLU A 17 4.51 16.47 0.64
N LEU A 18 3.61 16.50 -0.34
CA LEU A 18 3.08 15.28 -0.98
C LEU A 18 4.19 14.42 -1.59
N ARG A 19 5.16 15.02 -2.28
CA ARG A 19 6.30 14.30 -2.85
C ARG A 19 7.09 13.58 -1.76
N GLU A 20 7.42 14.27 -0.68
CA GLU A 20 8.18 13.71 0.45
C GLU A 20 7.41 12.59 1.15
N LEU A 21 6.10 12.74 1.33
CA LEU A 21 5.25 11.68 1.90
C LEU A 21 5.22 10.43 0.98
N HIS A 22 5.15 10.62 -0.33
CA HIS A 22 5.22 9.50 -1.29
C HIS A 22 6.60 8.82 -1.32
N GLU A 23 7.70 9.56 -1.19
CA GLU A 23 9.05 9.00 -1.05
C GLU A 23 9.16 8.15 0.23
N GLN A 24 8.63 8.65 1.35
CA GLN A 24 8.59 7.91 2.60
C GLN A 24 7.72 6.66 2.52
N LEU A 25 6.57 6.74 1.82
CA LEU A 25 5.70 5.59 1.61
C LEU A 25 6.38 4.52 0.75
N LEU A 26 7.08 4.93 -0.30
CA LEU A 26 7.86 4.00 -1.14
C LEU A 26 8.97 3.31 -0.34
N LEU A 27 9.65 4.04 0.55
CA LEU A 27 10.64 3.46 1.45
C LEU A 27 10.00 2.44 2.40
N ALA A 28 8.85 2.77 3.01
CA ALA A 28 8.13 1.87 3.89
C ALA A 28 7.69 0.58 3.16
N ALA A 29 7.12 0.70 1.96
CA ALA A 29 6.70 -0.44 1.15
C ALA A 29 7.87 -1.36 0.76
N ARG A 30 9.04 -0.79 0.43
CA ARG A 30 10.27 -1.54 0.13
C ARG A 30 10.84 -2.24 1.37
N ASN A 31 10.83 -1.57 2.51
CA ASN A 31 11.29 -2.18 3.76
C ASN A 31 10.36 -3.33 4.16
N LYS A 32 9.04 -3.14 4.08
CA LYS A 32 8.05 -4.21 4.28
C LYS A 32 8.36 -5.42 3.39
N GLN A 33 8.63 -5.20 2.11
CA GLN A 33 9.05 -6.26 1.18
C GLN A 33 10.30 -6.99 1.66
N LYS A 34 11.33 -6.25 2.12
CA LYS A 34 12.57 -6.81 2.65
C LYS A 34 12.31 -7.72 3.85
N TYR A 35 11.51 -7.28 4.82
CA TYR A 35 11.23 -8.05 6.04
C TYR A 35 10.30 -9.25 5.77
N MET A 36 9.38 -9.15 4.80
CA MET A 36 8.63 -10.33 4.31
C MET A 36 9.58 -11.44 3.81
N ARG A 37 10.68 -11.08 3.15
CA ARG A 37 11.66 -12.05 2.64
C ARG A 37 12.55 -12.63 3.74
N SER A 38 12.88 -11.86 4.79
CA SER A 38 13.71 -12.35 5.90
C SER A 38 12.93 -13.08 6.99
N GLY A 39 11.60 -12.99 6.99
CA GLY A 39 10.73 -13.66 7.98
C GLY A 39 10.68 -12.94 9.34
N GLU A 40 11.11 -11.68 9.41
CA GLU A 40 11.07 -10.87 10.63
C GLU A 40 9.67 -10.25 10.83
N ILE A 41 8.79 -10.96 11.53
CA ILE A 41 7.37 -10.61 11.68
C ILE A 41 7.17 -9.32 12.49
N ASP A 42 7.92 -9.11 13.58
CA ASP A 42 7.77 -7.91 14.43
C ASP A 42 8.08 -6.62 13.65
N SER A 43 9.08 -6.69 12.76
CA SER A 43 9.41 -5.58 11.86
C SER A 43 8.26 -5.32 10.88
N LEU A 44 7.55 -6.36 10.42
CA LEU A 44 6.47 -6.23 9.43
C LEU A 44 5.27 -5.43 9.93
N GLU A 45 4.88 -5.63 11.19
CA GLU A 45 3.77 -4.89 11.82
C GLU A 45 4.10 -3.40 11.91
N SER A 46 5.31 -3.06 12.38
CA SER A 46 5.75 -1.66 12.49
C SER A 46 5.77 -0.93 11.14
N TRP A 47 6.23 -1.60 10.07
CA TRP A 47 6.23 -1.03 8.72
C TRP A 47 4.82 -0.90 8.15
N SER A 48 3.92 -1.85 8.44
CA SER A 48 2.52 -1.76 8.03
C SER A 48 1.80 -0.60 8.70
N ALA A 49 2.02 -0.40 10.02
CA ALA A 49 1.48 0.74 10.74
C ALA A 49 2.02 2.07 10.18
N ARG A 50 3.32 2.13 9.83
CA ARG A 50 3.92 3.30 9.20
C ARG A 50 3.34 3.61 7.81
N GLU A 51 3.09 2.59 6.98
CA GLU A 51 2.41 2.77 5.69
C GLU A 51 1.02 3.38 5.88
N GLN A 52 0.22 2.84 6.81
CA GLN A 52 -1.12 3.33 7.09
C GLN A 52 -1.12 4.80 7.52
N PHE A 53 -0.23 5.17 8.45
CA PHE A 53 -0.04 6.56 8.86
C PHE A 53 0.31 7.48 7.68
N LEU A 54 1.23 7.04 6.80
CA LEU A 54 1.63 7.83 5.63
C LEU A 54 0.48 7.98 4.61
N ILE A 55 -0.32 6.94 4.40
CA ILE A 55 -1.50 6.98 3.52
C ILE A 55 -2.52 8.01 4.02
N GLU A 56 -2.79 8.03 5.33
CA GLU A 56 -3.69 9.01 5.95
C GLU A 56 -3.17 10.44 5.76
N ARG A 57 -1.87 10.67 6.01
CA ARG A 57 -1.23 11.97 5.80
C ARG A 57 -1.24 12.42 4.34
N ILE A 58 -1.04 11.51 3.40
CA ILE A 58 -1.18 11.79 1.97
C ILE A 58 -2.62 12.22 1.66
N GLY A 59 -3.63 11.53 2.21
CA GLY A 59 -5.03 11.87 2.03
C GLY A 59 -5.37 13.28 2.53
N GLU A 60 -4.93 13.63 3.74
CA GLU A 60 -5.09 14.98 4.31
C GLU A 60 -4.40 16.05 3.47
N THR A 61 -3.16 15.79 3.06
CA THR A 61 -2.37 16.76 2.28
C THR A 61 -2.91 16.93 0.86
N ASP A 62 -3.44 15.86 0.25
CA ASP A 62 -4.08 15.90 -1.07
C ASP A 62 -5.38 16.71 -1.03
N ALA A 63 -6.14 16.64 0.08
CA ALA A 63 -7.30 17.50 0.30
C ALA A 63 -6.89 18.98 0.33
N ARG A 64 -5.86 19.34 1.13
CA ARG A 64 -5.31 20.71 1.15
C ARG A 64 -4.82 21.17 -0.22
N ARG A 65 -4.18 20.27 -1.00
CA ARG A 65 -3.76 20.56 -2.37
C ARG A 65 -4.95 20.90 -3.25
N ARG A 66 -6.07 20.17 -3.15
CA ARG A 66 -7.30 20.45 -3.93
C ARG A 66 -7.86 21.82 -3.59
N GLU A 67 -8.06 22.10 -2.31
CA GLU A 67 -8.56 23.40 -1.84
C GLU A 67 -7.67 24.56 -2.31
N THR A 68 -6.35 24.42 -2.21
CA THR A 68 -5.42 25.47 -2.65
C THR A 68 -5.39 25.63 -4.18
N ALA A 69 -5.52 24.52 -4.92
CA ALA A 69 -5.58 24.55 -6.38
C ALA A 69 -6.87 25.21 -6.88
N GLU A 70 -8.00 24.94 -6.22
CA GLU A 70 -9.29 25.57 -6.48
C GLU A 70 -9.24 27.06 -6.21
N ALA A 71 -8.73 27.48 -5.05
CA ALA A 71 -8.56 28.90 -4.71
C ALA A 71 -7.63 29.64 -5.71
N LEU A 72 -6.56 28.99 -6.17
CA LEU A 72 -5.68 29.55 -7.19
C LEU A 72 -6.43 29.70 -8.53
N ALA A 73 -7.25 28.72 -8.90
CA ALA A 73 -8.00 28.74 -10.14
C ALA A 73 -9.07 29.83 -10.16
N GLU A 74 -9.81 29.99 -9.06
CA GLU A 74 -10.77 31.08 -8.87
C GLU A 74 -10.07 32.44 -9.01
N GLY A 75 -8.91 32.60 -8.38
CA GLY A 75 -8.10 33.81 -8.51
C GLY A 75 -7.61 34.09 -9.94
N LEU A 76 -7.46 33.05 -10.77
CA LEU A 76 -7.10 33.15 -12.18
C LEU A 76 -8.33 33.24 -13.11
N GLY A 77 -9.54 33.27 -12.58
CA GLY A 77 -10.79 33.37 -13.35
C GLY A 77 -11.09 32.12 -14.19
N LYS A 78 -10.77 30.93 -13.69
CA LYS A 78 -11.05 29.65 -14.36
C LYS A 78 -12.31 29.01 -13.77
N ASP A 79 -13.27 28.68 -14.63
CA ASP A 79 -14.45 27.87 -14.27
C ASP A 79 -14.27 26.40 -14.71
N GLU A 80 -14.68 25.47 -13.85
CA GLU A 80 -14.75 24.00 -14.06
C GLU A 80 -13.40 23.22 -14.14
N PRO A 81 -13.41 21.87 -13.92
CA PRO A 81 -12.51 21.19 -13.00
C PRO A 81 -11.03 21.37 -13.35
N VAL A 82 -10.30 21.87 -12.38
CA VAL A 82 -8.97 22.41 -12.59
C VAL A 82 -7.94 21.34 -12.26
N THR A 83 -7.20 20.92 -13.28
CA THR A 83 -6.04 20.03 -13.10
C THR A 83 -4.77 20.86 -12.86
N LEU A 84 -3.77 20.26 -12.23
CA LEU A 84 -2.44 20.89 -12.11
C LEU A 84 -1.86 21.28 -13.49
N ARG A 85 -2.20 20.53 -14.55
CA ARG A 85 -1.78 20.85 -15.92
C ARG A 85 -2.44 22.12 -16.43
N THR A 86 -3.76 22.25 -16.26
CA THR A 86 -4.52 23.43 -16.71
C THR A 86 -4.17 24.68 -15.91
N LEU A 87 -3.81 24.53 -14.62
CA LEU A 87 -3.20 25.62 -13.83
C LEU A 87 -1.86 26.03 -14.40
N ALA A 88 -0.95 25.07 -14.67
CA ALA A 88 0.38 25.37 -15.18
C ALA A 88 0.35 26.12 -16.52
N GLU A 89 -0.64 25.87 -17.39
CA GLU A 89 -0.83 26.57 -18.65
C GLU A 89 -1.15 28.07 -18.49
N SER A 90 -1.63 28.47 -17.31
CA SER A 90 -1.98 29.85 -16.98
C SER A 90 -0.87 30.58 -16.20
N LEU A 91 0.26 29.89 -15.94
CA LEU A 91 1.40 30.43 -15.21
C LEU A 91 2.54 30.76 -16.19
N ALA A 92 3.29 31.81 -15.87
CA ALA A 92 4.55 32.10 -16.55
C ALA A 92 5.67 31.17 -16.06
N GLU A 93 6.77 31.12 -16.80
CA GLU A 93 8.01 30.51 -16.28
C GLU A 93 8.60 31.40 -15.17
N PRO A 94 9.22 30.82 -14.12
CA PRO A 94 9.56 29.40 -13.95
C PRO A 94 8.46 28.53 -13.28
N ASP A 95 7.37 29.15 -12.84
CA ASP A 95 6.36 28.49 -12.00
C ASP A 95 5.62 27.36 -12.73
N ARG A 96 5.36 27.55 -14.02
CA ARG A 96 4.81 26.51 -14.90
C ARG A 96 5.65 25.23 -14.87
N SER A 97 6.95 25.34 -15.14
CA SER A 97 7.86 24.18 -15.13
C SER A 97 7.98 23.56 -13.74
N ARG A 98 8.05 24.37 -12.68
CA ARG A 98 8.12 23.90 -11.28
C ARG A 98 6.91 23.04 -10.91
N LEU A 99 5.70 23.49 -11.26
CA LEU A 99 4.46 22.78 -10.94
C LEU A 99 4.32 21.47 -11.72
N LEU A 100 4.65 21.48 -13.02
CA LEU A 100 4.65 20.27 -13.84
C LEU A 100 5.69 19.24 -13.39
N ALA A 101 6.88 19.69 -13.00
CA ALA A 101 7.94 18.81 -12.49
C ALA A 101 7.52 18.11 -11.20
N LEU A 102 6.91 18.84 -10.26
CA LEU A 102 6.40 18.26 -9.01
C LEU A 102 5.26 17.26 -9.28
N ALA A 103 4.30 17.62 -10.13
CA ALA A 103 3.20 16.72 -10.49
C ALA A 103 3.72 15.43 -11.15
N GLY A 104 4.72 15.54 -12.03
CA GLY A 104 5.38 14.40 -12.66
C GLY A 104 6.12 13.51 -11.65
N ALA A 105 6.85 14.11 -10.72
CA ALA A 105 7.57 13.39 -9.67
C ALA A 105 6.61 12.61 -8.75
N ILE A 106 5.53 13.26 -8.29
CA ILE A 106 4.50 12.61 -7.45
C ILE A 106 3.86 11.44 -8.19
N ARG A 107 3.50 11.61 -9.47
CA ARG A 107 2.93 10.52 -10.28
C ARG A 107 3.88 9.34 -10.40
N SER A 108 5.15 9.60 -10.72
CA SER A 108 6.16 8.55 -10.81
C SER A 108 6.36 7.82 -9.49
N LEU A 109 6.32 8.52 -8.35
CA LEU A 109 6.42 7.91 -7.04
C LEU A 109 5.17 7.07 -6.70
N ALA A 110 3.97 7.57 -7.00
CA ALA A 110 2.73 6.84 -6.80
C ALA A 110 2.70 5.53 -7.62
N ASP A 111 3.15 5.57 -8.88
CA ASP A 111 3.29 4.38 -9.72
C ASP A 111 4.27 3.38 -9.12
N GLN A 112 5.42 3.84 -8.62
CA GLN A 112 6.40 2.98 -7.95
C GLN A 112 5.83 2.32 -6.69
N VAL A 113 5.12 3.08 -5.84
CA VAL A 113 4.44 2.55 -4.65
C VAL A 113 3.44 1.47 -5.05
N TYR A 114 2.63 1.73 -6.08
CA TYR A 114 1.66 0.76 -6.59
C TYR A 114 2.32 -0.54 -7.06
N GLN A 115 3.43 -0.46 -7.80
CA GLN A 115 4.15 -1.67 -8.24
C GLN A 115 4.71 -2.47 -7.06
N VAL A 116 5.34 -1.81 -6.07
CA VAL A 116 5.89 -2.49 -4.89
C VAL A 116 4.77 -3.15 -4.09
N ASN A 117 3.65 -2.47 -3.88
CA ASN A 117 2.51 -3.02 -3.14
C ASN A 117 1.89 -4.23 -3.84
N ARG A 118 1.75 -4.20 -5.18
CA ARG A 118 1.30 -5.38 -5.94
C ARG A 118 2.20 -6.60 -5.72
N ILE A 119 3.51 -6.39 -5.64
CA ILE A 119 4.46 -7.47 -5.37
C ILE A 119 4.30 -7.96 -3.92
N ASN A 120 4.18 -7.05 -2.96
CA ASN A 120 3.97 -7.38 -1.54
C ASN A 120 2.68 -8.19 -1.34
N ASP A 121 1.60 -7.84 -2.03
CA ASP A 121 0.33 -8.58 -2.00
C ASP A 121 0.49 -10.00 -2.57
N ALA A 122 1.21 -10.15 -3.69
CA ALA A 122 1.48 -11.46 -4.27
C ALA A 122 2.30 -12.34 -3.33
N VAL A 123 3.39 -11.79 -2.76
CA VAL A 123 4.23 -12.51 -1.79
C VAL A 123 3.43 -12.91 -0.55
N THR A 124 2.61 -12.01 -0.02
CA THR A 124 1.78 -12.30 1.16
C THR A 124 0.80 -13.45 0.87
N ARG A 125 0.15 -13.46 -0.31
CA ARG A 125 -0.73 -14.55 -0.71
C ARG A 125 0.01 -15.89 -0.79
N GLU A 126 1.17 -15.93 -1.41
CA GLU A 126 1.99 -17.16 -1.51
C GLU A 126 2.42 -17.68 -0.13
N ILE A 127 2.87 -16.80 0.77
CA ILE A 127 3.24 -17.17 2.14
C ILE A 127 2.04 -17.81 2.87
N LEU A 128 0.86 -17.19 2.79
CA LEU A 128 -0.35 -17.71 3.43
C LEU A 128 -0.80 -19.06 2.84
N GLN A 129 -0.71 -19.22 1.52
CA GLN A 129 -1.02 -20.49 0.84
C GLN A 129 -0.08 -21.60 1.28
N CYS A 130 1.23 -21.31 1.36
CA CYS A 130 2.24 -22.26 1.80
C CYS A 130 1.98 -22.70 3.25
N PHE A 131 1.69 -21.75 4.15
CA PHE A 131 1.34 -22.05 5.53
C PHE A 131 0.08 -22.91 5.66
N ALA A 132 -0.98 -22.58 4.91
CA ALA A 132 -2.20 -23.37 4.88
C ALA A 132 -1.96 -24.80 4.35
N GLN A 133 -1.08 -24.96 3.36
CA GLN A 133 -0.69 -26.28 2.85
C GLN A 133 0.11 -27.07 3.90
N MET A 134 1.03 -26.43 4.61
CA MET A 134 1.76 -27.08 5.71
C MET A 134 0.80 -27.55 6.81
N GLN A 135 -0.15 -26.72 7.23
CA GLN A 135 -1.16 -27.11 8.23
C GLN A 135 -1.98 -28.31 7.76
N ARG A 136 -2.43 -28.33 6.50
CA ARG A 136 -3.13 -29.48 5.92
C ARG A 136 -2.28 -30.75 5.94
N ASN A 137 -1.00 -30.64 5.57
CA ASN A 137 -0.08 -31.77 5.56
C ASN A 137 0.17 -32.31 6.98
N VAL A 138 0.33 -31.43 7.97
CA VAL A 138 0.50 -31.84 9.38
C VAL A 138 -0.76 -32.49 9.92
N ALA A 139 -1.94 -31.92 9.65
CA ALA A 139 -3.22 -32.51 10.06
C ALA A 139 -3.45 -33.89 9.41
N ALA A 140 -3.12 -34.04 8.13
CA ALA A 140 -3.19 -35.33 7.44
C ALA A 140 -2.20 -36.36 8.02
N ALA A 141 -0.98 -35.94 8.38
CA ALA A 141 0.02 -36.81 9.01
C ALA A 141 -0.38 -37.23 10.43
N GLN A 142 -1.08 -36.39 11.20
CA GLN A 142 -1.61 -36.75 12.52
C GLN A 142 -2.82 -37.70 12.45
N GLY A 143 -3.52 -37.78 11.30
CA GLY A 143 -4.58 -38.76 11.06
C GLY A 143 -4.06 -40.17 10.70
N ASP A 144 -2.79 -40.29 10.32
CA ASP A 144 -2.12 -41.55 9.98
C ASP A 144 -1.31 -42.06 11.19
N ILE A 145 -1.96 -42.15 12.36
CA ILE A 145 -1.43 -42.94 13.48
C ILE A 145 -1.54 -44.39 13.03
N GLY A 146 -0.52 -44.88 12.32
CA GLY A 146 -0.42 -46.24 11.80
C GLY A 146 -0.47 -47.26 12.93
N LEU A 147 -1.68 -47.58 13.39
CA LEU A 147 -1.94 -48.66 14.32
C LEU A 147 -1.71 -49.96 13.56
N TYR A 148 -0.58 -50.60 13.84
CA TYR A 148 -0.35 -51.98 13.42
C TYR A 148 -1.16 -52.89 14.33
N ASP A 149 -1.85 -53.87 13.75
CA ASP A 149 -2.48 -54.92 14.56
C ASP A 149 -1.41 -55.85 15.18
N GLY A 150 -1.82 -56.74 16.09
CA GLY A 150 -0.93 -57.74 16.70
C GLY A 150 -0.30 -58.75 15.71
N ARG A 151 -0.60 -58.64 14.41
CA ARG A 151 -0.02 -59.41 13.31
C ARG A 151 0.88 -58.57 12.40
N GLY A 152 1.14 -57.30 12.75
CA GLY A 152 2.03 -56.41 12.00
C GLY A 152 1.43 -55.86 10.72
N GLN A 153 0.10 -55.91 10.53
CA GLN A 153 -0.55 -55.29 9.37
C GLN A 153 -1.01 -53.87 9.70
N ARG A 154 -0.70 -52.93 8.80
CA ARG A 154 -1.11 -51.53 8.90
C ARG A 154 -2.63 -51.44 8.79
N ARG A 155 -3.32 -51.07 9.87
CA ARG A 155 -4.75 -50.73 9.80
C ARG A 155 -4.86 -49.27 9.37
N VAL A 156 -5.41 -49.06 8.17
CA VAL A 156 -5.95 -47.75 7.79
C VAL A 156 -7.24 -47.59 8.59
N THR A 157 -7.20 -46.79 9.65
CA THR A 157 -8.40 -46.48 10.42
C THR A 157 -9.31 -45.61 9.56
N PRO A 158 -10.55 -46.01 9.24
CA PRO A 158 -11.48 -45.09 8.61
C PRO A 158 -11.78 -43.99 9.62
N THR A 159 -11.65 -42.74 9.20
CA THR A 159 -12.05 -41.55 9.98
C THR A 159 -13.52 -41.68 10.37
N LEU A 160 -13.77 -42.20 11.57
CA LEU A 160 -15.07 -42.18 12.21
C LEU A 160 -15.31 -40.77 12.74
N ASN A 161 -16.29 -40.09 12.15
CA ASN A 161 -16.80 -38.84 12.69
C ASN A 161 -17.35 -39.12 14.09
N ILE A 162 -16.74 -38.49 15.09
CA ILE A 162 -17.04 -38.65 16.53
C ILE A 162 -18.49 -38.27 16.88
N LEU A 163 -19.24 -37.67 15.95
CA LEU A 163 -20.64 -37.27 16.13
C LEU A 163 -21.68 -38.38 15.90
N ASP A 164 -21.31 -39.54 15.35
CA ASP A 164 -22.25 -40.67 15.14
C ASP A 164 -22.33 -41.65 16.33
N ALA A 165 -21.55 -41.43 17.40
CA ALA A 165 -21.47 -42.36 18.54
C ALA A 165 -22.37 -41.97 19.74
N VAL A 166 -23.30 -41.03 19.55
CA VAL A 166 -24.31 -40.67 20.56
C VAL A 166 -25.69 -40.73 19.90
N GLY A 167 -26.27 -41.92 19.94
CA GLY A 167 -27.66 -42.23 19.59
C GLY A 167 -28.14 -43.36 20.50
#